data_AF-A0A9X4P816-F1
#
_entry.id   AF-A0A9X4P816-F1
#
_cell.length_a   1.000
_cell.length_b   1.000
_cell.length_c   1.000
_cell.angle_alpha   90.00
_cell.angle_beta   90.00
_cell.angle_gamma   90.00
#
_symmetry.space_group_name_H-M   'P 1'
#
loop_
_entity.id
_entity.type
_entity.pdbx_description
1 polymer ?
#
loop_
_entity_poly.entity_id
_entity_poly.type
_entity_poly.pdbx_seq_one_letter_code
_entity_poly.pdbx_strand_id
1 'polypeptide(L)'
;MKTLLDFLGYQGALAVADKPFFPKSCYRYFPELVQSKIDSERERLLIQYLKDWYKSNKDTYWYNYHKDCEEFFFGYWSFEAGALALLLNIDIERSGIAEKPFFPADYVRWAREIRG
;
A
#
# COMPACT_ATOMS: atom_id res chain seq x y z
N MET A 1 6.25 7.26 -2.46
CA MET A 1 4.99 8.02 -2.68
C MET A 1 4.95 8.67 -4.06
N LYS A 2 5.94 9.50 -4.47
CA LYS A 2 5.96 10.10 -5.82
C LYS A 2 5.71 9.09 -6.96
N THR A 3 6.41 7.96 -6.97
CA THR A 3 6.21 6.90 -7.97
C THR A 3 4.77 6.40 -8.08
N LEU A 4 4.08 6.26 -6.94
CA LEU A 4 2.67 5.85 -6.94
C LEU A 4 1.78 6.94 -7.54
N LEU A 5 2.03 8.20 -7.19
CA LEU A 5 1.26 9.34 -7.73
C LEU A 5 1.47 9.50 -9.24
N ASP A 6 2.72 9.37 -9.70
CA ASP A 6 3.04 9.37 -11.13
C ASP A 6 2.30 8.21 -11.84
N PHE A 7 2.30 7.02 -11.24
CA PHE A 7 1.62 5.84 -11.78
C PHE A 7 0.09 5.97 -11.80
N LEU A 8 -0.49 6.67 -10.82
CA LEU A 8 -1.90 7.02 -10.77
C LEU A 8 -2.29 8.12 -11.77
N GLY A 9 -1.32 8.72 -12.46
CA GLY A 9 -1.56 9.82 -13.40
C GLY A 9 -1.94 11.13 -12.72
N TYR A 10 -1.51 11.35 -11.47
CA TYR A 10 -1.78 12.60 -10.76
C TYR A 10 -1.10 13.79 -11.45
N GLN A 11 -1.89 14.80 -11.84
CA GLN A 11 -1.41 15.99 -12.59
C GLN A 11 -1.29 17.26 -11.72
N GLY A 12 -1.56 17.19 -10.42
CA GLY A 12 -1.45 18.34 -9.54
C GLY A 12 0.00 18.74 -9.25
N ALA A 13 0.20 19.98 -8.80
CA ALA A 13 1.52 20.45 -8.38
C ALA A 13 1.98 19.69 -7.12
N LEU A 14 2.96 18.79 -7.29
CA LEU A 14 3.57 18.09 -6.18
C LEU A 14 4.79 18.86 -5.66
N ALA A 15 4.64 19.53 -4.52
CA ALA A 15 5.78 19.96 -3.73
C ALA A 15 6.37 18.72 -3.01
N VAL A 16 7.18 17.95 -3.72
CA VAL A 16 7.91 16.83 -3.11
C VAL A 16 9.15 17.41 -2.45
N ALA A 17 9.23 17.32 -1.12
CA ALA A 17 10.45 17.68 -0.41
C ALA A 17 11.62 16.79 -0.85
N ASP A 18 12.84 17.36 -0.92
CA ASP A 18 14.05 16.63 -1.33
C ASP A 18 14.36 15.42 -0.43
N LYS A 19 13.89 15.46 0.81
CA LYS A 19 14.01 14.38 1.78
C LYS A 19 12.64 13.79 2.10
N PRO A 20 12.52 12.46 2.16
CA PRO A 20 11.29 11.82 2.61
C PRO A 20 10.99 12.23 4.05
N PHE A 21 9.76 12.70 4.30
CA PHE A 21 9.29 13.02 5.65
C PHE A 21 9.39 11.80 6.59
N PHE A 22 9.23 10.59 6.04
CA PHE A 22 9.44 9.32 6.74
C PHE A 22 10.61 8.55 6.10
N PRO A 23 11.87 8.75 6.55
CA PRO A 23 13.06 8.18 5.90
C PRO A 23 13.19 6.66 6.02
N LYS A 24 12.47 6.03 6.96
CA LYS A 24 12.40 4.57 7.12
C LYS A 24 11.13 3.96 6.52
N SER A 25 10.48 4.68 5.60
CA SER A 25 9.20 4.26 5.04
C SER A 25 9.32 3.00 4.17
N CYS A 26 8.30 2.14 4.26
CA CYS A 26 8.07 1.01 3.37
C CYS A 26 7.87 1.43 1.89
N TYR A 27 7.62 2.71 1.58
CA TYR A 27 7.42 3.16 0.19
C TYR A 27 8.61 2.96 -0.76
N ARG A 28 9.79 2.56 -0.24
CA ARG A 28 10.96 2.15 -1.03
C ARG A 28 10.69 0.98 -1.99
N TYR A 29 9.68 0.15 -1.75
CA TYR A 29 9.36 -0.99 -2.62
C TYR A 29 8.63 -0.57 -3.90
N PHE A 30 8.01 0.62 -3.93
CA PHE A 30 7.13 1.02 -5.04
C PHE A 30 7.80 1.15 -6.41
N PRO A 31 9.02 1.72 -6.54
CA PRO A 31 9.70 1.79 -7.84
C PRO A 31 9.88 0.42 -8.49
N GLU A 32 10.43 -0.52 -7.73
CA GLU A 32 10.69 -1.88 -8.22
C GLU A 32 9.39 -2.64 -8.50
N LEU A 33 8.39 -2.48 -7.62
CA LEU A 33 7.08 -3.12 -7.76
C LEU A 33 6.34 -2.65 -9.02
N VAL A 34 6.36 -1.35 -9.32
CA VAL A 34 5.70 -0.77 -10.50
C VAL A 34 6.47 -1.09 -11.79
N GLN A 35 7.81 -1.14 -11.74
CA GLN A 35 8.64 -1.40 -12.92
C GLN A 35 8.76 -2.88 -13.28
N SER A 36 8.64 -3.78 -12.29
CA SER A 36 8.72 -5.22 -12.53
C SER A 36 7.67 -5.66 -13.55
N LYS A 37 8.07 -6.56 -14.45
CA LYS A 37 7.20 -7.24 -15.42
C LYS A 37 6.90 -8.69 -15.02
N ILE A 38 7.48 -9.15 -13.91
CA ILE A 38 7.35 -10.52 -13.43
C ILE A 38 6.33 -10.51 -12.29
N ASP A 39 5.21 -11.22 -12.46
CA ASP A 39 4.11 -11.18 -11.51
C ASP A 39 4.49 -11.71 -10.12
N SER A 40 5.24 -12.81 -10.05
CA SER A 40 5.74 -13.34 -8.77
C SER A 40 6.64 -12.36 -8.02
N GLU A 41 7.34 -11.48 -8.75
CA GLU A 41 8.18 -10.46 -8.13
C GLU A 41 7.34 -9.30 -7.60
N ARG A 42 6.29 -8.90 -8.32
CA ARG A 42 5.31 -7.91 -7.82
C ARG A 42 4.62 -8.41 -6.56
N GLU A 43 4.20 -9.67 -6.55
CA GLU A 43 3.61 -10.35 -5.39
C GLU A 43 4.58 -10.32 -4.20
N ARG A 44 5.82 -10.76 -4.40
CA ARG A 44 6.87 -10.78 -3.36
C ARG A 44 7.12 -9.39 -2.77
N LEU A 45 7.25 -8.37 -3.62
CA LEU A 45 7.49 -6.99 -3.21
C LEU A 45 6.30 -6.40 -2.44
N LEU A 46 5.07 -6.69 -2.87
CA LEU A 46 3.87 -6.22 -2.19
C LEU A 46 3.70 -6.87 -0.81
N ILE A 47 4.01 -8.17 -0.70
CA ILE A 47 4.04 -8.89 0.58
C ILE A 47 5.09 -8.27 1.52
N GLN A 48 6.28 -7.95 1.01
CA GLN A 48 7.34 -7.34 1.82
C GLN A 48 6.94 -5.94 2.28
N TYR A 49 6.31 -5.15 1.40
CA TYR A 49 5.74 -3.85 1.74
C TYR A 49 4.74 -3.98 2.90
N LEU A 50 3.78 -4.90 2.83
CA LEU A 50 2.76 -5.09 3.86
C LEU A 50 3.34 -5.53 5.21
N LYS A 51 4.37 -6.39 5.20
CA LYS A 51 5.09 -6.80 6.43
C LYS A 51 5.71 -5.61 7.15
N ASP A 52 6.29 -4.68 6.40
CA ASP A 52 6.99 -3.52 6.96
C ASP A 52 6.05 -2.33 7.21
N TRP A 53 4.83 -2.35 6.64
CA TRP A 53 3.90 -1.22 6.62
C TRP A 53 3.66 -0.63 8.01
N TYR A 54 3.19 -1.42 8.97
CA TYR A 54 2.83 -0.90 10.30
C TYR A 54 4.05 -0.33 11.04
N LYS A 55 5.13 -1.09 11.11
CA LYS A 55 6.37 -0.68 11.80
C LYS A 55 7.01 0.55 11.17
N SER A 56 6.93 0.68 9.84
CA SER A 56 7.47 1.83 9.12
C SER A 56 6.74 3.13 9.42
N ASN A 57 5.50 3.04 9.89
CA ASN A 57 4.68 4.18 10.29
C ASN A 57 4.81 4.53 11.78
N LYS A 58 5.79 3.99 12.51
CA LYS A 58 5.97 4.27 13.95
C LYS A 58 6.09 5.75 14.34
N ASP A 59 6.47 6.60 13.39
CA ASP A 59 6.69 8.02 13.59
C ASP A 59 5.46 8.87 13.17
N THR A 60 4.33 8.23 12.80
CA THR A 60 3.06 8.91 12.51
C THR A 60 2.25 9.12 13.79
N TYR A 61 1.44 10.18 13.84
CA TYR A 61 0.62 10.50 15.01
C TYR A 61 -0.43 9.42 15.33
N TRP A 62 -0.83 8.63 14.34
CA TRP A 62 -1.84 7.58 14.46
C TRP A 62 -1.23 6.22 14.84
N TYR A 63 0.10 6.10 14.92
CA TYR A 63 0.71 4.85 15.32
C TYR A 63 0.31 4.49 16.76
N ASN A 64 -0.14 3.25 16.97
CA ASN A 64 -0.74 2.78 18.23
C ASN A 64 -2.03 3.49 18.67
N TYR A 65 -2.72 4.23 17.82
CA TYR A 65 -3.95 4.93 18.23
C TYR A 65 -5.03 4.00 18.80
N HIS A 66 -5.08 2.73 18.33
CA HIS A 66 -5.92 1.67 18.90
C HIS A 66 -5.65 1.37 20.38
N LYS A 67 -4.50 1.76 20.94
CA LYS A 67 -4.17 1.60 22.35
C LYS A 67 -4.71 2.73 23.23
N ASP A 68 -4.93 3.89 22.63
CA ASP A 68 -5.32 5.10 23.35
C ASP A 68 -6.84 5.32 23.30
N CYS A 69 -7.48 4.98 22.18
CA CYS A 69 -8.92 5.12 22.02
C CYS A 69 -9.49 4.10 21.02
N GLU A 70 -10.12 3.03 21.54
CA GLU A 70 -10.74 1.99 20.70
C GLU A 70 -12.00 2.49 19.97
N GLU A 71 -12.77 3.41 20.57
CA GLU A 71 -14.07 3.87 20.04
C GLU A 71 -13.95 4.60 18.69
N PHE A 72 -12.80 5.20 18.39
CA PHE A 72 -12.55 5.90 17.12
C PHE A 72 -11.56 5.17 16.21
N PHE A 73 -11.17 3.94 16.55
CA PHE A 73 -10.24 3.15 15.76
C PHE A 73 -10.97 2.35 14.67
N PHE A 74 -10.89 2.81 13.43
CA PHE A 74 -11.51 2.18 12.25
C PHE A 74 -10.61 1.10 11.58
N GLY A 75 -9.51 0.73 12.22
CA GLY A 75 -8.56 -0.24 11.70
C GLY A 75 -7.34 0.38 11.01
N TYR A 76 -6.44 -0.50 10.59
CA TYR A 76 -5.24 -0.14 9.87
C TYR A 76 -5.31 -0.72 8.46
N TRP A 77 -5.44 0.14 7.46
CA TRP A 77 -5.61 -0.27 6.07
C TRP A 77 -4.62 0.46 5.17
N SER A 78 -3.83 -0.30 4.42
CA SER A 78 -3.01 0.25 3.33
C SER A 78 -3.82 0.33 2.06
N PHE A 79 -4.47 1.48 1.84
CA PHE A 79 -5.16 1.75 0.58
C PHE A 79 -4.19 1.81 -0.61
N GLU A 80 -2.92 2.16 -0.38
CA GLU A 80 -1.90 2.13 -1.42
C GLU A 80 -1.63 0.72 -1.93
N ALA A 81 -1.58 -0.28 -1.03
CA ALA A 81 -1.42 -1.67 -1.42
C ALA A 81 -2.61 -2.15 -2.28
N GLY A 82 -3.83 -1.78 -1.89
CA GLY A 82 -5.04 -2.11 -2.66
C GLY A 82 -5.02 -1.48 -4.05
N ALA A 83 -4.67 -0.20 -4.15
CA ALA A 83 -4.55 0.51 -5.42
C ALA A 83 -3.49 -0.14 -6.34
N LEU A 84 -2.32 -0.49 -5.80
CA LEU A 84 -1.26 -1.17 -6.56
C LEU A 84 -1.71 -2.55 -7.06
N ALA A 85 -2.38 -3.34 -6.21
CA ALA A 85 -2.89 -4.66 -6.59
C ALA A 85 -3.93 -4.59 -7.73
N LEU A 86 -4.79 -3.56 -7.70
CA LEU A 86 -5.77 -3.31 -8.76
C LEU A 86 -5.10 -2.90 -10.07
N LEU A 87 -4.22 -1.90 -10.02
CA LEU A 87 -3.61 -1.31 -11.21
C LEU A 87 -2.62 -2.23 -11.91
N LEU A 88 -1.92 -3.08 -11.15
CA LEU A 88 -0.95 -4.03 -11.67
C LEU A 88 -1.55 -5.42 -11.90
N ASN A 89 -2.87 -5.57 -11.72
CA ASN A 89 -3.61 -6.80 -11.91
C ASN A 89 -3.01 -8.01 -11.16
N ILE A 90 -2.58 -7.81 -9.92
CA ILE A 90 -1.95 -8.84 -9.09
C ILE A 90 -3.01 -9.83 -8.61
N ASP A 91 -2.80 -11.14 -8.80
CA ASP A 91 -3.71 -12.16 -8.26
C ASP A 91 -3.57 -12.27 -6.73
N ILE A 92 -4.43 -11.56 -6.00
CA ILE A 92 -4.37 -11.45 -4.54
C ILE A 92 -4.75 -12.75 -3.81
N GLU A 93 -5.50 -13.65 -4.45
CA GLU A 93 -5.94 -14.91 -3.85
C GLU A 93 -4.83 -15.94 -4.00
N ARG A 94 -4.32 -16.14 -5.22
CA ARG A 94 -3.24 -17.10 -5.50
C ARG A 94 -1.95 -16.76 -4.75
N SER A 95 -1.64 -15.48 -4.60
CA SER A 95 -0.44 -15.00 -3.91
C SER A 95 -0.55 -15.01 -2.38
N GLY A 96 -1.75 -15.24 -1.82
CA GLY A 96 -2.00 -15.16 -0.39
C GLY A 96 -1.82 -13.75 0.18
N ILE A 97 -1.95 -12.73 -0.67
CA ILE A 97 -1.91 -11.30 -0.28
C ILE A 97 -3.21 -10.89 0.40
N ALA A 98 -4.34 -11.46 -0.02
CA ALA A 98 -5.65 -11.18 0.55
C ALA A 98 -5.72 -11.45 2.07
N GLU A 99 -4.89 -12.37 2.58
CA GLU A 99 -4.83 -12.75 3.99
C GLU A 99 -3.78 -11.95 4.80
N LYS A 100 -3.02 -11.06 4.16
CA LYS A 100 -1.96 -10.31 4.84
C LYS A 100 -2.57 -9.20 5.70
N PRO A 101 -2.04 -8.95 6.91
CA PRO A 101 -2.46 -7.82 7.72
C PRO A 101 -2.38 -6.51 6.95
N PHE A 102 -3.31 -5.60 7.25
CA PHE A 102 -3.42 -4.26 6.66
C PHE A 102 -3.82 -4.21 5.19
N PHE A 103 -3.91 -5.35 4.49
CA PHE A 103 -4.35 -5.38 3.10
C PHE A 103 -5.89 -5.27 3.02
N PRO A 104 -6.45 -4.28 2.29
CA PRO A 104 -7.89 -4.08 2.22
C PRO A 104 -8.54 -5.00 1.17
N ALA A 105 -8.52 -6.32 1.42
CA ALA A 105 -8.96 -7.34 0.45
C ALA A 105 -10.40 -7.12 -0.04
N ASP A 106 -11.32 -6.80 0.86
CA ASP A 106 -12.74 -6.62 0.53
C ASP A 106 -12.96 -5.45 -0.43
N TYR A 107 -12.24 -4.35 -0.23
CA TYR A 107 -12.28 -3.20 -1.14
C TYR A 107 -11.72 -3.55 -2.52
N VAL A 108 -10.66 -4.35 -2.60
CA VAL A 108 -10.07 -4.78 -3.88
C VAL A 108 -10.99 -5.73 -4.62
N ARG A 109 -11.63 -6.68 -3.92
CA ARG A 109 -12.64 -7.58 -4.50
C ARG A 109 -13.82 -6.81 -5.04
N TRP A 110 -14.40 -5.94 -4.22
CA TRP A 110 -15.51 -5.07 -4.63
C TRP A 110 -15.14 -4.20 -5.83
N ALA A 111 -13.94 -3.60 -5.84
CA ALA A 111 -13.48 -2.77 -6.96
C ALA A 111 -13.28 -3.56 -8.26
N ARG A 112 -13.01 -4.87 -8.20
CA ARG A 112 -12.95 -5.75 -9.38
C ARG A 112 -14.34 -6.13 -9.88
N GLU A 113 -15.27 -6.40 -8.97
CA GLU A 113 -16.66 -6.73 -9.30
C GLU A 113 -17.35 -5.59 -10.05
N ILE A 114 -17.17 -4.33 -9.62
CA ILE A 114 -17.78 -3.17 -10.29
C ILE A 114 -17.11 -2.80 -11.63
N ARG A 115 -15.92 -3.35 -11.91
CA ARG A 115 -15.15 -3.09 -13.13
C ARG A 115 -15.30 -4.18 -14.19
N GLY A 116 -15.86 -5.33 -13.83
CA GLY A 116 -16.24 -6.40 -14.75
C GLY A 116 -17.58 -6.12 -15.40
#